data_AF-A0A553BDC9-F1
#
_entry.id   AF-A0A553BDC9-F1
#
_cell.length_a   1.000
_cell.length_b   1.000
_cell.length_c   1.000
_cell.angle_alpha   90.00
_cell.angle_beta   90.00
_cell.angle_gamma   90.00
#
_symmetry.space_group_name_H-M   'P 1'
#
loop_
_entity.id
_entity.type
_entity.pdbx_description
1 polymer ?
#
loop_
_entity_poly.entity_id
_entity_poly.type
_entity_poly.pdbx_seq_one_letter_code
_entity_poly.pdbx_strand_id
1 'polypeptide(L)'
;MKNTLKFICISIVLIIVALTFRNCSCERKKTVSKKQVSNNSNALTNPPIPELDIPYQNFKINPNTSVVLYSKYGTEIKIPAKAFLDENGNKIKNEVELSFREFYNPLDFYLAGIPMNYEESGIVKAFE
;
A
#
# COMPACT_ATOMS: atom_id res chain seq x y z
N MET A 1 27.07 -19.64 -63.07
CA MET A 1 26.36 -20.54 -62.10
C MET A 1 26.93 -20.56 -60.68
N LYS A 2 28.21 -20.25 -60.42
CA LYS A 2 28.76 -20.27 -59.03
C LYS A 2 28.28 -19.13 -58.11
N ASN A 3 28.00 -17.94 -58.65
CA ASN A 3 27.64 -16.79 -57.82
C ASN A 3 26.16 -16.77 -57.42
N THR A 4 25.26 -17.25 -58.29
CA THR A 4 23.84 -17.42 -57.96
C THR A 4 23.62 -18.45 -56.85
N LEU A 5 24.42 -19.53 -56.82
CA LEU A 5 24.43 -20.52 -55.74
C LEU A 5 24.90 -19.91 -54.40
N LYS A 6 25.91 -19.03 -54.44
CA LYS A 6 26.37 -18.30 -53.23
C LYS A 6 25.30 -17.35 -52.69
N PHE A 7 24.60 -16.62 -53.56
CA PHE A 7 23.51 -15.72 -53.12
C PHE A 7 22.32 -16.49 -52.53
N ILE A 8 22.01 -17.68 -53.07
CA ILE A 8 20.97 -18.56 -52.52
C ILE A 8 21.38 -19.08 -51.12
N CYS A 9 22.64 -19.51 -50.93
CA CYS A 9 23.11 -19.95 -49.62
C CYS A 9 23.12 -18.82 -48.58
N ILE A 10 23.50 -17.59 -48.97
CA ILE A 10 23.49 -16.42 -48.09
C ILE A 10 22.05 -16.05 -47.68
N SER A 11 21.11 -16.13 -48.63
CA SER A 11 19.67 -15.92 -48.38
C SER A 11 19.11 -16.93 -47.38
N ILE A 12 19.44 -18.22 -47.54
CA ILE A 12 18.97 -19.29 -46.64
C ILE A 12 19.52 -19.11 -45.23
N VAL A 13 20.80 -18.73 -45.10
CA VAL A 13 21.42 -18.47 -43.78
C VAL A 13 20.77 -17.26 -43.08
N LEU A 14 20.43 -16.20 -43.81
CA LEU A 14 19.73 -15.03 -43.28
C LEU A 14 18.31 -15.36 -42.78
N ILE A 15 17.59 -16.24 -43.48
CA ILE A 15 16.23 -16.66 -43.09
C ILE A 15 16.28 -17.54 -41.83
N ILE A 16 17.28 -18.43 -41.70
CA ILE A 16 17.44 -19.28 -40.51
C ILE A 16 17.78 -18.44 -39.27
N VAL A 17 18.64 -17.42 -39.42
CA VAL A 17 18.96 -16.48 -38.33
C VAL A 17 17.74 -15.64 -37.92
N ALA A 18 16.90 -15.21 -38.87
CA ALA A 18 15.67 -14.49 -38.56
C ALA A 18 14.64 -15.35 -37.80
N LEU A 19 14.61 -16.66 -38.04
CA LEU A 19 13.72 -17.60 -37.34
C LEU A 19 14.17 -17.87 -35.89
N THR A 20 15.47 -17.84 -35.60
CA THR A 20 15.99 -18.03 -34.22
C THR A 20 15.79 -16.80 -33.33
N PHE A 21 15.70 -15.59 -33.91
CA PHE A 21 15.38 -14.37 -33.16
C PHE A 21 13.90 -14.25 -32.71
N ARG A 22 13.00 -15.12 -33.19
CA ARG A 22 11.58 -15.10 -32.77
C ARG A 22 11.27 -15.87 -31.49
N ASN A 23 12.22 -16.60 -30.90
CA ASN A 23 11.97 -17.39 -29.70
C ASN A 23 12.58 -16.79 -28.42
N CYS A 24 12.31 -15.51 -28.17
CA CYS A 24 12.48 -14.94 -26.84
C CYS A 24 11.11 -14.92 -26.14
N SER A 25 10.81 -15.98 -25.40
CA SER A 25 9.72 -16.00 -24.43
C SER A 25 10.15 -15.16 -23.22
N CYS A 26 10.01 -13.84 -23.34
CA CYS A 26 10.08 -12.94 -22.20
C CYS A 26 8.65 -12.60 -21.81
N GLU A 27 8.07 -13.40 -20.91
CA GLU A 27 6.87 -13.01 -20.19
C GLU A 27 7.17 -11.72 -19.44
N ARG A 28 6.63 -10.61 -19.95
CA ARG A 28 6.65 -9.32 -19.26
C ARG A 28 6.01 -9.51 -17.89
N LYS A 29 6.82 -9.25 -16.85
CA LYS A 29 6.42 -9.24 -15.44
C LYS A 29 5.12 -8.45 -15.29
N LYS A 30 4.19 -9.08 -14.57
CA LYS A 30 2.89 -8.59 -14.15
C LYS A 30 2.89 -7.05 -13.99
N THR A 31 2.10 -6.39 -14.82
CA THR A 31 1.45 -5.14 -14.42
C THR A 31 0.80 -5.42 -13.08
N VAL A 32 1.32 -4.82 -12.01
CA VAL A 32 0.69 -4.83 -10.71
C VAL A 32 -0.64 -4.11 -10.90
N SER A 33 -1.69 -4.91 -11.13
CA SER A 33 -3.07 -4.46 -11.04
C SER A 33 -3.18 -3.86 -9.65
N LYS A 34 -3.24 -2.52 -9.58
CA LYS A 34 -3.58 -1.79 -8.38
C LYS A 34 -4.89 -2.40 -7.94
N LYS A 35 -4.88 -3.25 -6.89
CA LYS A 35 -6.11 -3.67 -6.24
C LYS A 35 -6.86 -2.37 -6.01
N GLN A 36 -8.02 -2.22 -6.64
CA GLN A 36 -8.97 -1.20 -6.24
C GLN A 36 -9.35 -1.58 -4.82
N VAL A 37 -8.64 -0.97 -3.85
CA VAL A 37 -9.14 -0.82 -2.50
C VAL A 37 -10.47 -0.13 -2.72
N SER A 38 -11.56 -0.85 -2.46
CA SER A 38 -12.86 -0.21 -2.31
C SER A 38 -12.63 0.90 -1.30
N ASN A 39 -12.75 2.14 -1.77
CA ASN A 39 -12.81 3.28 -0.90
C ASN A 39 -14.10 3.11 -0.10
N ASN A 40 -14.05 2.32 0.97
CA ASN A 40 -14.92 2.53 2.12
C ASN A 40 -14.38 3.78 2.82
N SER A 41 -14.42 4.89 2.08
CA SER A 41 -14.06 6.23 2.50
C SER A 41 -15.19 6.79 3.34
N ASN A 42 -15.50 6.08 4.43
CA ASN A 42 -16.44 6.47 5.48
C ASN A 42 -16.21 5.64 6.77
N ALA A 43 -14.98 5.22 7.07
CA ALA A 43 -14.60 5.02 8.48
C ALA A 43 -14.33 6.40 9.12
N LEU A 44 -15.23 7.35 8.89
CA LEU A 44 -15.33 8.54 9.73
C LEU A 44 -15.96 8.03 11.02
N THR A 45 -15.10 7.77 11.99
CA THR A 45 -15.55 7.52 13.36
C THR A 45 -16.39 8.70 13.79
N ASN A 46 -17.67 8.45 14.09
CA ASN A 46 -18.58 9.45 14.61
C ASN A 46 -18.92 9.04 16.05
N PRO A 47 -18.11 9.49 17.04
CA PRO A 47 -18.34 9.20 18.44
C PRO A 47 -19.81 9.45 18.81
N PRO A 48 -20.51 8.47 19.40
CA PRO A 48 -21.91 8.65 19.81
C PRO A 48 -22.04 9.72 20.90
N ILE A 49 -20.96 9.95 21.67
CA ILE A 49 -20.85 10.98 22.71
C ILE A 49 -19.51 11.70 22.47
N PRO A 50 -19.50 12.80 21.70
CA PRO A 50 -18.27 13.50 21.33
C PRO A 50 -17.39 13.94 22.51
N GLU A 51 -17.99 14.27 23.65
CA GLU A 51 -17.30 14.69 24.87
C GLU A 51 -16.49 13.56 25.53
N LEU A 52 -16.78 12.30 25.16
CA LEU A 52 -16.11 11.11 25.67
C LEU A 52 -15.26 10.41 24.61
N ASP A 53 -15.03 11.03 23.45
CA ASP A 53 -14.12 10.46 22.44
C ASP A 53 -12.69 10.35 23.00
N ILE A 54 -11.98 9.34 22.52
CA ILE A 54 -10.60 9.08 22.92
C ILE A 54 -9.69 10.03 22.14
N PRO A 55 -8.96 10.94 22.83
CA PRO A 55 -8.19 11.98 22.18
C PRO A 55 -6.96 11.41 21.47
N TYR A 56 -6.57 12.07 20.38
CA TYR A 56 -5.29 11.80 19.73
C TYR A 56 -4.12 12.34 20.56
N GLN A 57 -3.03 11.59 20.53
CA GLN A 57 -1.68 12.06 20.81
C GLN A 57 -1.07 12.54 19.49
N ASN A 58 -0.60 13.78 19.47
CA ASN A 58 0.00 14.37 18.28
C ASN A 58 1.53 14.44 18.43
N PHE A 59 2.23 13.99 17.40
CA PHE A 59 3.68 14.01 17.32
C PHE A 59 4.13 14.81 16.11
N LYS A 60 5.05 15.75 16.31
CA LYS A 60 5.72 16.48 15.22
C LYS A 60 6.98 15.75 14.82
N ILE A 61 7.09 15.40 13.54
CA ILE A 61 8.15 14.52 13.03
C ILE A 61 8.85 15.19 11.85
N ASN A 62 10.18 15.16 11.86
CA ASN A 62 10.97 15.43 10.67
C ASN A 62 11.03 14.17 9.79
N PRO A 63 10.43 14.18 8.58
CA PRO A 63 10.34 12.98 7.75
C PRO A 63 11.70 12.58 7.16
N ASN A 64 12.74 13.41 7.25
CA ASN A 64 14.06 13.12 6.66
C ASN A 64 14.93 12.23 7.55
N THR A 65 14.56 12.04 8.82
CA THR A 65 15.30 11.27 9.83
C THR A 65 14.45 10.12 10.35
N SER A 66 15.08 9.01 10.73
CA SER A 66 14.38 7.94 11.45
C SER A 66 14.07 8.40 12.88
N VAL A 67 12.89 8.05 13.39
CA VAL A 67 12.47 8.37 14.76
C VAL A 67 11.78 7.17 15.41
N VAL A 68 11.94 7.07 16.73
CA VAL A 68 11.16 6.17 17.59
C VAL A 68 10.33 7.04 18.52
N LEU A 69 9.02 6.86 18.49
CA LEU A 69 8.06 7.57 19.35
C LEU A 69 7.48 6.58 20.36
N TYR A 70 7.14 7.09 21.53
CA TYR A 70 6.47 6.32 22.57
C TYR A 70 5.12 6.98 22.86
N SER A 71 4.06 6.18 22.82
CA SER A 71 2.75 6.64 23.28
C SER A 71 2.72 6.76 24.79
N LYS A 72 1.76 7.52 25.31
CA LYS A 72 1.47 7.66 26.74
C LYS A 72 1.30 6.31 27.45
N TYR A 73 0.82 5.29 26.73
CA TYR A 73 0.55 3.96 27.26
C TYR A 73 1.64 2.92 26.91
N GLY A 74 2.74 3.36 26.30
CA GLY A 74 3.93 2.54 26.10
C GLY A 74 4.06 1.86 24.74
N THR A 75 3.18 2.16 23.77
CA THR A 75 3.36 1.68 22.39
C THR A 75 4.59 2.33 21.77
N GLU A 76 5.45 1.52 21.16
CA GLU A 76 6.62 1.97 20.43
C GLU A 76 6.31 2.09 18.93
N ILE A 77 6.46 3.29 18.38
CA ILE A 77 6.21 3.59 16.97
C ILE A 77 7.54 3.91 16.30
N LYS A 78 8.02 2.99 15.44
CA LYS A 78 9.26 3.15 14.68
C LYS A 78 8.97 3.67 13.28
N ILE A 79 9.46 4.86 12.96
CA ILE A 79 9.22 5.51 11.67
C ILE A 79 10.57 5.70 10.96
N PRO A 80 10.81 5.00 9.84
CA PRO A 80 12.03 5.17 9.05
C PRO A 80 12.13 6.56 8.41
N ALA A 81 13.34 6.97 8.07
CA ALA A 81 13.56 8.16 7.26
C ALA A 81 12.86 8.01 5.89
N LYS A 82 12.25 9.09 5.41
CA LYS A 82 11.58 9.23 4.11
C LYS A 82 10.39 8.27 3.93
N ALA A 83 9.68 7.96 5.02
CA ALA A 83 8.52 7.05 5.04
C ALA A 83 7.21 7.66 4.48
N PHE A 84 7.14 9.00 4.34
CA PHE A 84 5.92 9.69 3.93
C PHE A 84 5.99 10.16 2.48
N LEU A 85 4.91 9.90 1.73
CA LEU A 85 4.72 10.32 0.35
C LEU A 85 3.47 11.21 0.23
N ASP A 86 3.48 12.14 -0.71
CA ASP A 86 2.29 12.88 -1.12
C ASP A 86 1.39 12.05 -2.07
N GLU A 87 0.26 12.64 -2.47
CA GLU A 87 -0.69 12.03 -3.42
C GLU A 87 -0.08 11.66 -4.79
N ASN A 88 1.02 12.32 -5.16
CA ASN A 88 1.75 12.09 -6.41
C ASN A 88 2.89 11.08 -6.23
N GLY A 89 3.11 10.56 -5.02
CA GLY A 89 4.18 9.63 -4.70
C GLY A 89 5.54 10.29 -4.45
N ASN A 90 5.59 11.62 -4.30
CA ASN A 90 6.82 12.32 -3.98
C ASN A 90 7.11 12.29 -2.48
N LYS A 91 8.38 12.27 -2.12
CA LYS A 91 8.81 12.28 -0.71
C LYS A 91 8.48 13.61 -0.05
N ILE A 92 7.77 13.54 1.07
CA ILE A 92 7.52 14.71 1.92
C ILE A 92 8.81 15.07 2.66
N LYS A 93 9.19 16.34 2.62
CA LYS A 93 10.41 16.88 3.25
C LYS A 93 10.15 17.79 4.45
N ASN A 94 8.94 18.33 4.56
CA ASN A 94 8.55 19.26 5.61
C ASN A 94 8.06 18.50 6.85
N GLU A 95 7.97 19.18 7.99
CA GLU A 95 7.42 18.62 9.23
C GLU A 95 6.05 17.96 8.99
N VAL A 96 5.87 16.77 9.54
CA VAL A 96 4.63 15.99 9.50
C VAL A 96 4.07 15.90 10.90
N GLU A 97 2.77 16.12 11.05
CA GLU A 97 2.03 15.81 12.27
C GLU A 97 1.45 14.39 12.18
N LEU A 98 1.82 13.54 13.12
CA LEU A 98 1.25 12.21 13.30
C LEU A 98 0.27 12.24 14.46
N SER A 99 -1.02 12.07 14.15
CA SER A 99 -2.06 11.83 15.14
C SER A 99 -2.20 10.34 15.40
N PHE A 100 -2.05 9.93 16.66
CA PHE A 100 -2.11 8.54 17.09
C PHE A 100 -3.06 8.38 18.27
N ARG A 101 -3.92 7.37 18.24
CA ARG A 101 -4.80 7.03 19.37
C ARG A 101 -4.87 5.52 19.52
N GLU A 102 -5.15 5.07 20.73
CA GLU A 102 -5.07 3.67 21.13
C GLU A 102 -6.40 3.22 21.74
N PHE A 103 -6.78 1.98 21.47
CA PHE A 103 -8.00 1.35 21.97
C PHE A 103 -7.62 -0.01 22.57
N TYR A 104 -8.09 -0.30 23.78
CA TYR A 104 -7.69 -1.47 24.56
C TYR A 104 -8.85 -2.38 24.92
N ASN A 105 -10.07 -1.85 24.93
CA ASN A 105 -11.25 -2.59 25.38
C ASN A 105 -12.48 -2.25 24.50
N PRO A 106 -13.56 -3.06 24.54
CA PRO A 106 -14.77 -2.82 23.75
C PRO A 106 -15.42 -1.44 23.98
N LEU A 107 -15.34 -0.89 25.20
CA LEU A 107 -15.87 0.45 25.49
C LEU A 107 -15.13 1.53 24.71
N ASP A 108 -13.82 1.39 24.53
CA ASP A 108 -13.01 2.34 23.76
C ASP A 108 -13.47 2.44 22.30
N PHE A 109 -13.75 1.30 21.67
CA PHE A 109 -14.28 1.25 20.30
C PHE A 109 -15.69 1.85 20.21
N TYR A 110 -16.54 1.59 21.20
CA TYR A 110 -17.88 2.17 21.28
C TYR A 110 -17.83 3.70 21.40
N LEU A 111 -17.01 4.23 22.31
CA LEU A 111 -16.82 5.67 22.48
C LEU A 111 -16.26 6.33 21.22
N ALA A 112 -15.39 5.64 20.49
CA ALA A 112 -14.89 6.10 19.20
C ALA A 112 -15.89 5.91 18.03
N GLY A 113 -17.08 5.35 18.26
CA GLY A 113 -18.04 5.07 17.18
C GLY A 113 -17.50 4.10 16.12
N ILE A 114 -16.60 3.19 16.52
CA ILE A 114 -16.08 2.13 15.66
C ILE A 114 -17.05 0.94 15.74
N PRO A 115 -17.65 0.49 14.62
CA PRO A 115 -18.58 -0.63 14.64
C PRO A 115 -17.86 -1.91 15.05
N MET A 116 -18.37 -2.56 16.10
CA MET A 116 -17.90 -3.87 16.59
C MET A 116 -18.86 -5.00 16.20
N ASN A 117 -19.63 -4.81 15.14
CA ASN A 117 -20.60 -5.78 14.67
C ASN A 117 -20.12 -6.46 13.38
N TYR A 118 -20.34 -7.77 13.31
CA TYR A 118 -20.07 -8.58 12.13
C TYR A 118 -21.32 -9.40 11.77
N GLU A 119 -21.40 -9.84 10.51
CA GLU A 119 -22.50 -10.67 10.04
C GLU A 119 -22.04 -12.13 9.92
N GLU A 120 -22.80 -13.03 10.54
CA GLU A 120 -22.59 -14.47 10.44
C GLU A 120 -23.90 -15.13 10.04
N SER A 121 -23.94 -15.70 8.83
CA SER A 121 -25.14 -16.39 8.30
C SER A 121 -26.41 -15.52 8.30
N GLY A 122 -26.28 -14.22 8.00
CA GLY A 122 -27.41 -13.27 8.01
C GLY A 122 -27.79 -12.74 9.40
N ILE A 123 -27.04 -13.11 10.44
CA ILE A 123 -27.25 -12.65 11.82
C ILE A 123 -26.15 -11.64 12.16
N VAL A 124 -26.56 -10.44 12.55
CA VAL A 124 -25.63 -9.42 13.07
C VAL A 124 -25.28 -9.78 14.52
N LYS A 125 -23.99 -9.95 14.79
CA LYS A 125 -23.42 -10.26 16.10
C LYS A 125 -22.42 -9.18 16.50
N ALA A 126 -22.21 -8.99 17.80
CA ALA A 126 -21.10 -8.19 18.31
C ALA A 126 -19.84 -9.06 18.43
N PHE A 127 -18.65 -8.48 18.26
CA PHE A 127 -17.41 -9.12 18.66
C PHE A 127 -17.40 -9.28 20.19
N GLU A 128 -17.21 -10.51 20.67
CA GLU A 128 -17.03 -10.86 22.08
C GLU A 128 -15.55 -10.93 22.47
#